data_AF-A0AA38WJW1-F1
#
_entry.id   AF-A0AA38WJW1-F1
#
_cell.length_a   1.000
_cell.length_b   1.000
_cell.length_c   1.000
_cell.angle_alpha   90.00
_cell.angle_beta   90.00
_cell.angle_gamma   90.00
#
_symmetry.space_group_name_H-M   'P 1'
#
loop_
_entity.id
_entity.type
_entity.pdbx_description
1 polymer ?
#
loop_
_entity_poly.entity_id
_entity_poly.type
_entity_poly.pdbx_seq_one_letter_code
_entity_poly.pdbx_strand_id
1 'polypeptide(L)'
;MKKAHSAIDLNNEFYDPLELTLMPPVQHPKSPPIHMNKEEEEKYYEQKIQDFFKDLIRTNSRQENSSAHRKSVVKRPKTAKKPAKERPCPSIDDDGNEKRKKPKKTHVSLPGIVSNEITDRLKAFITEDMNGSDLKLVIQKILYVTDLDKHQNRLSMPVKQLEKVKFLTDDEKRLLDEDREFEVALLGPTLRMHTEPMRLKKWNLNTTSNYVLRTNWNRFVDDNREELAVNTRVQVWSFRKDEKLCFALACVGRAD
;
A
#
# COMPACT_ATOMS: atom_id res chain seq x y z
N MET A 1 -46.35 17.40 -30.42
CA MET A 1 -45.66 18.70 -30.31
C MET A 1 -44.98 18.79 -28.95
N LYS A 2 -43.69 19.14 -28.95
CA LYS A 2 -42.88 19.80 -27.91
C LYS A 2 -42.66 19.15 -26.53
N LYS A 3 -41.36 19.06 -26.19
CA LYS A 3 -40.69 18.70 -24.94
C LYS A 3 -41.11 19.55 -23.73
N ALA A 4 -40.88 19.02 -22.53
CA ALA A 4 -40.32 19.80 -21.42
C ALA A 4 -39.44 18.90 -20.52
N HIS A 5 -38.19 19.32 -20.34
CA HIS A 5 -37.26 18.91 -19.29
C HIS A 5 -37.50 19.79 -18.05
N SER A 6 -37.31 19.24 -16.84
CA SER A 6 -36.63 19.85 -15.67
C SER A 6 -36.85 18.91 -14.47
N ALA A 7 -36.11 18.92 -13.37
CA ALA A 7 -34.74 19.28 -13.05
C ALA A 7 -34.52 18.69 -11.64
N ILE A 8 -33.32 18.17 -11.43
CA ILE A 8 -32.56 18.07 -10.18
C ILE A 8 -33.09 18.95 -9.04
N ASP A 9 -33.36 18.33 -7.89
CA ASP A 9 -33.35 19.01 -6.60
C ASP A 9 -32.13 18.49 -5.82
N LEU A 10 -31.05 19.29 -5.90
CA LEU A 10 -29.84 19.18 -5.09
C LEU A 10 -29.87 20.40 -4.17
N ASN A 11 -30.08 20.20 -2.87
CA ASN A 11 -29.28 20.79 -1.79
C ASN A 11 -29.95 20.66 -0.41
N ASN A 12 -29.06 20.59 0.59
CA ASN A 12 -29.25 20.75 2.04
C ASN A 12 -29.76 19.50 2.79
N GLU A 13 -29.10 18.99 3.83
CA GLU A 13 -28.16 19.56 4.82
C GLU A 13 -27.23 18.40 5.30
N PHE A 14 -25.97 18.52 5.72
CA PHE A 14 -25.32 19.45 6.65
C PHE A 14 -23.80 19.28 6.44
N TYR A 15 -23.08 20.30 5.96
CA TYR A 15 -21.62 20.33 5.99
C TYR A 15 -21.16 21.71 6.47
N ASP A 16 -20.24 21.71 7.44
CA ASP A 16 -19.67 22.90 8.07
C ASP A 16 -18.82 23.70 7.05
N PRO A 17 -19.17 24.97 6.74
CA PRO A 17 -18.47 25.78 5.74
C PRO A 17 -17.06 26.23 6.12
N LEU A 18 -16.58 25.97 7.35
CA LEU A 18 -15.29 26.49 7.83
C LEU A 18 -14.11 25.51 7.71
N GLU A 19 -14.33 24.23 7.39
CA GLU A 19 -13.24 23.26 7.17
C GLU A 19 -12.69 23.24 5.73
N LEU A 20 -13.46 23.74 4.76
CA LEU A 20 -13.06 23.77 3.34
C LEU A 20 -11.97 24.83 3.02
N THR A 21 -11.70 25.76 3.93
CA THR A 21 -10.73 26.84 3.72
C THR A 21 -9.31 26.53 4.19
N LEU A 22 -9.06 25.36 4.79
CA LEU A 22 -7.74 25.01 5.35
C LEU A 22 -7.02 23.86 4.63
N MET A 23 -7.64 23.25 3.61
CA MET A 23 -6.94 22.28 2.76
C MET A 23 -6.14 23.02 1.66
N PRO A 24 -4.85 22.70 1.44
CA PRO A 24 -4.18 23.16 0.23
C PRO A 24 -4.95 22.61 -0.97
N PRO A 25 -5.21 23.40 -2.03
CA PRO A 25 -5.92 22.92 -3.20
C PRO A 25 -5.19 21.70 -3.74
N VAL A 26 -5.91 20.57 -3.80
CA VAL A 26 -5.44 19.34 -4.44
C VAL A 26 -5.20 19.67 -5.90
N GLN A 27 -3.95 19.91 -6.27
CA GLN A 27 -3.57 20.02 -7.67
C GLN A 27 -3.66 18.62 -8.28
N HIS A 28 -4.75 18.37 -9.01
CA HIS A 28 -4.82 17.21 -9.90
C HIS A 28 -3.53 17.15 -10.75
N PRO A 29 -2.97 15.96 -11.02
CA PRO A 29 -2.05 15.83 -12.14
C PRO A 29 -2.80 16.31 -13.39
N LYS A 30 -2.24 17.34 -14.05
CA LYS A 30 -2.77 17.84 -15.33
C LYS A 30 -2.96 16.64 -16.25
N SER A 31 -4.12 16.57 -16.92
CA SER A 31 -4.41 15.60 -17.97
C SER A 31 -3.21 15.45 -18.92
N PRO A 32 -2.90 14.23 -19.42
CA PRO A 32 -1.78 14.03 -20.32
C PRO A 32 -1.84 15.01 -21.49
N PRO A 33 -0.71 15.57 -21.95
CA PRO A 33 -0.66 16.33 -23.19
C PRO A 33 -1.27 15.50 -24.33
N ILE A 34 -2.16 16.10 -25.12
CA ILE A 34 -2.77 15.43 -26.27
C ILE A 34 -1.64 15.04 -27.24
N HIS A 35 -1.67 13.80 -27.74
CA HIS A 35 -0.78 13.19 -28.76
C HIS A 35 0.40 12.31 -28.27
N MET A 36 0.30 11.61 -27.14
CA MET A 36 1.28 10.58 -26.74
C MET A 36 0.99 9.22 -27.41
N ASN A 37 2.03 8.52 -27.85
CA ASN A 37 1.92 7.12 -28.23
C ASN A 37 1.87 6.21 -27.00
N LYS A 38 1.48 4.94 -27.17
CA LYS A 38 1.31 3.99 -26.03
C LYS A 38 2.56 3.87 -25.14
N GLU A 39 3.76 3.95 -25.72
CA GLU A 39 5.02 3.83 -24.97
C GLU A 39 5.35 5.12 -24.19
N GLU A 40 5.01 6.28 -24.76
CA GLU A 40 5.16 7.59 -24.10
C GLU A 40 4.14 7.77 -22.97
N GLU A 41 2.93 7.28 -23.18
CA GLU A 41 1.87 7.27 -22.17
C GLU A 41 2.26 6.37 -20.98
N GLU A 42 2.79 5.17 -21.26
CA GLU A 42 3.30 4.26 -20.24
C GLU A 42 4.44 4.92 -19.43
N LYS A 43 5.40 5.56 -20.10
CA LYS A 43 6.49 6.33 -19.44
C LYS A 43 5.97 7.50 -18.61
N TYR A 44 4.96 8.22 -19.10
CA TYR A 44 4.33 9.34 -18.37
C TYR A 44 3.73 8.87 -17.05
N TYR A 45 2.95 7.78 -17.07
CA TYR A 45 2.34 7.25 -15.86
C TYR A 45 3.35 6.61 -14.93
N GLU A 46 4.37 5.91 -15.46
CA GLU A 46 5.49 5.42 -14.66
C GLU A 46 6.20 6.54 -13.92
N GLN A 47 6.46 7.66 -14.59
CA GLN A 47 7.08 8.84 -13.98
C GLN A 47 6.19 9.42 -12.87
N LYS A 48 4.87 9.52 -13.09
CA LYS A 48 3.92 9.99 -12.07
C LYS A 48 3.86 9.09 -10.85
N ILE A 49 3.91 7.77 -11.05
CA ILE A 49 3.96 6.79 -9.96
C ILE A 49 5.27 6.96 -9.17
N GLN A 50 6.41 7.15 -9.86
CA GLN A 50 7.69 7.38 -9.20
C GLN A 50 7.71 8.69 -8.39
N ASP A 51 7.16 9.77 -8.94
CA ASP A 51 7.13 11.07 -8.26
C ASP A 51 6.25 11.00 -7.01
N PHE A 52 5.11 10.31 -7.09
CA PHE A 52 4.27 10.03 -5.93
C PHE A 52 5.01 9.26 -4.83
N PHE A 53 5.78 8.23 -5.18
CA PHE A 53 6.55 7.47 -4.19
C PHE A 53 7.68 8.29 -3.55
N LYS A 54 8.33 9.18 -4.31
CA LYS A 54 9.32 10.10 -3.77
C LYS A 54 8.69 11.06 -2.75
N ASP A 55 7.51 11.58 -3.06
CA ASP A 55 6.77 12.45 -2.15
C ASP A 55 6.31 11.72 -0.89
N LEU A 56 5.82 10.48 -1.01
CA LEU A 56 5.40 9.65 0.13
C LEU A 56 6.55 9.33 1.10
N ILE A 57 7.74 9.05 0.57
CA ILE A 57 8.94 8.83 1.40
C ILE A 57 9.33 10.13 2.10
N ARG A 58 9.27 11.26 1.39
CA ARG A 58 9.63 12.59 1.91
C ARG A 58 8.69 13.07 3.02
N THR A 59 7.40 12.75 2.94
CA THR A 59 6.42 13.11 3.98
C THR A 59 6.60 12.27 5.25
N ASN A 60 6.90 10.98 5.11
CA ASN A 60 7.16 10.11 6.27
C ASN A 60 8.43 10.53 7.03
N SER A 61 9.50 10.91 6.33
CA SER A 61 10.72 11.44 6.97
C SER A 61 10.52 12.79 7.68
N ARG A 62 9.47 13.57 7.33
CA ARG A 62 9.14 14.82 8.03
C ARG A 62 8.36 14.59 9.33
N GLN A 63 7.50 13.58 9.38
CA GLN A 63 6.71 13.26 10.58
C GLN A 63 7.56 12.66 11.70
N GLU A 64 8.57 11.85 11.38
CA GLU A 64 9.51 11.32 12.39
C GLU A 64 10.32 12.45 13.06
N ASN A 65 10.73 13.46 12.28
CA ASN A 65 11.48 14.62 12.77
C ASN A 65 10.63 15.63 13.56
N SER A 66 9.30 15.67 13.39
CA SER A 66 8.42 16.54 14.19
C SER A 66 8.04 15.97 15.56
N SER A 67 8.10 14.63 15.74
CA SER A 67 7.80 14.01 17.03
C SER A 67 8.92 14.17 18.08
N ALA A 68 10.13 14.56 17.64
CA ALA A 68 11.29 14.76 18.51
C ALA A 68 11.29 16.09 19.28
N HIS A 69 10.28 16.97 19.11
CA HIS A 69 10.32 18.34 19.67
C HIS A 69 9.26 18.67 20.74
N ARG A 70 8.73 17.67 21.46
CA ARG A 70 7.92 17.91 22.68
C ARG A 70 8.49 17.23 23.92
N LYS A 71 9.67 17.66 24.36
CA LYS A 71 10.09 17.61 25.77
C LYS A 71 10.98 18.80 26.12
N SER A 72 10.37 19.91 26.54
CA SER A 72 11.04 20.90 27.39
C SER A 72 10.07 21.95 27.91
N VAL A 73 9.66 21.88 29.19
CA VAL A 73 9.47 23.09 30.01
C VAL A 73 9.66 22.73 31.50
N VAL A 74 10.37 23.64 32.21
CA VAL A 74 10.42 23.85 33.68
C VAL A 74 11.33 22.90 34.48
N LYS A 75 12.32 23.29 35.32
CA LYS A 75 12.95 24.57 35.77
C LYS A 75 14.31 24.23 36.43
N ARG A 76 15.25 25.18 36.40
CA ARG A 76 16.54 25.26 37.14
C ARG A 76 16.33 25.90 38.55
N PRO A 77 17.24 25.76 39.56
CA PRO A 77 18.51 26.54 39.63
C PRO A 77 19.76 25.82 40.22
N LYS A 78 20.96 26.09 39.64
CA LYS A 78 22.22 26.70 40.21
C LYS A 78 22.92 25.86 41.31
N THR A 79 24.22 25.51 41.24
CA THR A 79 25.42 26.39 41.24
C THR A 79 26.75 25.66 40.87
N ALA A 80 27.64 26.42 40.20
CA ALA A 80 29.10 26.57 40.38
C ALA A 80 30.16 25.46 40.08
N LYS A 81 31.13 25.90 39.26
CA LYS A 81 32.58 25.58 39.12
C LYS A 81 33.08 24.54 38.08
N LYS A 82 33.85 25.10 37.14
CA LYS A 82 34.78 24.58 36.10
C LYS A 82 36.14 24.12 36.75
N PRO A 83 37.18 23.65 36.01
CA PRO A 83 37.28 23.08 34.63
C PRO A 83 38.29 21.89 34.44
N ALA A 84 38.30 21.34 33.21
CA ALA A 84 39.44 20.90 32.37
C ALA A 84 40.36 19.70 32.75
N LYS A 85 40.53 18.78 31.77
CA LYS A 85 41.78 18.30 31.11
C LYS A 85 41.53 16.92 30.46
N GLU A 86 41.55 16.83 29.13
CA GLU A 86 42.62 16.27 28.27
C GLU A 86 42.86 14.75 28.41
N ARG A 87 42.52 14.01 27.33
CA ARG A 87 43.15 12.86 26.60
C ARG A 87 44.06 11.86 27.38
N PRO A 88 44.40 10.65 26.85
CA PRO A 88 43.86 9.85 25.73
C PRO A 88 43.60 8.37 26.14
N CYS A 89 43.09 7.55 25.22
CA CYS A 89 42.99 6.08 25.35
C CYS A 89 44.37 5.41 25.51
N PRO A 90 44.41 4.21 26.14
CA PRO A 90 45.11 3.12 25.47
C PRO A 90 44.37 1.77 25.55
N SER A 91 44.55 1.02 24.46
CA SER A 91 44.28 -0.40 24.24
C SER A 91 44.95 -1.33 25.27
N ILE A 92 44.33 -2.48 25.55
CA ILE A 92 44.89 -3.85 25.51
C ILE A 92 43.78 -4.85 25.86
N ASP A 93 43.87 -6.00 25.20
CA ASP A 93 43.00 -7.18 25.14
C ASP A 93 42.72 -7.85 26.49
N ASP A 94 41.53 -8.44 26.68
CA ASP A 94 41.36 -9.79 27.23
C ASP A 94 39.92 -10.33 27.09
N ASP A 95 39.87 -11.66 27.06
CA ASP A 95 38.78 -12.61 26.90
C ASP A 95 37.61 -12.46 27.91
N GLY A 96 36.39 -12.82 27.48
CA GLY A 96 35.20 -12.65 28.33
C GLY A 96 33.88 -13.05 27.67
N ASN A 97 33.68 -14.35 27.50
CA ASN A 97 32.41 -14.98 27.11
C ASN A 97 31.27 -14.63 28.10
N GLU A 98 30.32 -13.79 27.69
CA GLU A 98 29.04 -13.64 28.38
C GLU A 98 27.86 -13.70 27.37
N LYS A 99 27.15 -14.83 27.39
CA LYS A 99 25.96 -15.11 26.59
C LYS A 99 24.84 -14.10 26.91
N ARG A 100 24.78 -12.99 26.19
CA ARG A 100 23.63 -12.09 26.20
C ARG A 100 22.51 -12.65 25.34
N LYS A 101 21.44 -13.10 26.00
CA LYS A 101 20.18 -13.51 25.38
C LYS A 101 19.73 -12.43 24.39
N LYS A 102 19.65 -12.77 23.10
CA LYS A 102 19.07 -11.90 22.08
C LYS A 102 17.65 -11.53 22.52
N PRO A 103 17.27 -10.24 22.58
CA PRO A 103 15.89 -9.88 22.83
C PRO A 103 15.04 -10.54 21.75
N LYS A 104 13.97 -11.23 22.20
CA LYS A 104 12.95 -11.79 21.32
C LYS A 104 12.55 -10.68 20.37
N LYS A 105 12.71 -10.91 19.06
CA LYS A 105 12.27 -9.99 18.01
C LYS A 105 10.78 -9.80 18.19
N THR A 106 10.41 -8.71 18.86
CA THR A 106 9.07 -8.16 18.85
C THR A 106 8.71 -7.99 17.38
N HIS A 107 7.64 -8.64 16.96
CA HIS A 107 7.06 -8.49 15.64
C HIS A 107 6.86 -6.99 15.40
N VAL A 108 7.67 -6.40 14.52
CA VAL A 108 7.54 -4.99 14.16
C VAL A 108 6.26 -4.91 13.33
N SER A 109 5.14 -4.62 13.98
CA SER A 109 3.93 -4.18 13.31
C SER A 109 4.29 -2.93 12.51
N LEU A 110 4.09 -3.01 11.20
CA LEU A 110 4.02 -1.81 10.38
C LEU A 110 2.96 -0.87 11.00
N PRO A 111 3.28 0.40 11.28
CA PRO A 111 2.28 1.32 11.80
C PRO A 111 1.14 1.43 10.76
N GLY A 112 -0.08 1.05 11.16
CA GLY A 112 -1.30 1.29 10.37
C GLY A 112 -1.92 0.11 9.61
N ILE A 113 -1.52 -1.16 9.84
CA ILE A 113 -2.30 -2.30 9.31
C ILE A 113 -3.69 -2.29 9.97
N VAL A 114 -4.74 -2.13 9.17
CA VAL A 114 -6.13 -2.15 9.66
C VAL A 114 -6.53 -3.61 9.89
N SER A 115 -6.90 -3.94 11.13
CA SER A 115 -7.58 -5.19 11.44
C SER A 115 -8.98 -4.83 11.89
N ASN A 116 -9.99 -5.38 11.23
CA ASN A 116 -11.41 -5.18 11.53
C ASN A 116 -12.22 -6.43 11.16
N GLU A 117 -13.52 -6.40 11.43
CA GLU A 117 -14.45 -7.49 11.14
C GLU A 117 -14.40 -7.96 9.68
N ILE A 118 -14.16 -7.04 8.72
CA ILE A 118 -14.03 -7.39 7.30
C ILE A 118 -12.82 -8.28 7.07
N THR A 119 -11.66 -7.90 7.61
CA THR A 119 -10.44 -8.71 7.48
C THR A 119 -10.56 -10.04 8.19
N ASP A 120 -11.26 -10.09 9.33
CA ASP A 120 -11.40 -11.33 10.10
C ASP A 120 -12.39 -12.30 9.43
N ARG A 121 -13.49 -11.77 8.89
CA ARG A 121 -14.43 -12.54 8.05
C ARG A 121 -13.75 -13.09 6.79
N LEU A 122 -12.91 -12.31 6.13
CA LEU A 122 -12.14 -12.77 4.97
C LEU A 122 -11.21 -13.93 5.34
N LYS A 123 -10.43 -13.77 6.43
CA LYS A 123 -9.50 -14.82 6.90
C LYS A 123 -10.26 -16.10 7.22
N ALA A 124 -11.34 -16.00 8.00
CA ALA A 124 -12.16 -17.14 8.38
C ALA A 124 -12.73 -17.87 7.15
N PHE A 125 -13.31 -17.13 6.19
CA PHE A 125 -13.82 -17.71 4.94
C PHE A 125 -12.73 -18.45 4.16
N ILE A 126 -11.53 -17.87 4.05
CA ILE A 126 -10.42 -18.52 3.36
C ILE A 126 -10.01 -19.80 4.09
N THR A 127 -9.84 -19.78 5.42
CA THR A 127 -9.30 -20.93 6.16
C THR A 127 -10.33 -22.03 6.40
N GLU A 128 -11.58 -21.66 6.65
CA GLU A 128 -12.63 -22.59 7.10
C GLU A 128 -13.47 -23.09 5.90
N ASP A 129 -13.93 -22.19 5.04
CA ASP A 129 -14.84 -22.55 3.93
C ASP A 129 -14.08 -22.96 2.65
N MET A 130 -12.93 -22.36 2.38
CA MET A 130 -12.13 -22.66 1.19
C MET A 130 -10.99 -23.65 1.41
N ASN A 131 -10.75 -24.04 2.68
CA ASN A 131 -9.57 -24.81 3.11
C ASN A 131 -8.24 -24.21 2.62
N GLY A 132 -8.17 -22.88 2.57
CA GLY A 132 -6.99 -22.13 2.20
C GLY A 132 -5.92 -22.17 3.29
N SER A 133 -4.65 -22.15 2.86
CA SER A 133 -3.47 -22.19 3.74
C SER A 133 -2.49 -21.07 3.39
N ASP A 134 -1.43 -20.91 4.19
CA ASP A 134 -0.35 -19.92 3.97
C ASP A 134 -0.86 -18.48 3.73
N LEU A 135 -1.87 -18.06 4.49
CA LEU A 135 -2.49 -16.75 4.37
C LEU A 135 -1.52 -15.64 4.80
N LYS A 136 -1.22 -14.70 3.90
CA LYS A 136 -0.28 -13.60 4.12
C LYS A 136 -0.85 -12.30 3.59
N LEU A 137 -0.75 -11.22 4.38
CA LEU A 137 -1.04 -9.87 3.90
C LEU A 137 0.12 -9.42 2.99
N VAL A 138 -0.18 -9.22 1.71
CA VAL A 138 0.82 -8.81 0.71
C VAL A 138 1.02 -7.30 0.74
N ILE A 139 -0.08 -6.54 0.73
CA ILE A 139 -0.03 -5.08 0.73
C ILE A 139 -1.34 -4.51 1.29
N GLN A 140 -1.23 -3.36 1.98
CA GLN A 140 -2.35 -2.48 2.24
C GLN A 140 -2.11 -1.16 1.49
N LYS A 141 -3.05 -0.73 0.65
CA LYS A 141 -2.92 0.50 -0.13
C LYS A 141 -4.26 1.21 -0.31
N ILE A 142 -4.20 2.47 -0.73
CA ILE A 142 -5.35 3.22 -1.22
C ILE A 142 -5.47 2.96 -2.72
N LEU A 143 -6.69 2.69 -3.19
CA LEU A 143 -6.99 2.63 -4.62
C LEU A 143 -7.02 4.05 -5.19
N TYR A 144 -6.12 4.33 -6.13
CA TYR A 144 -6.12 5.59 -6.87
C TYR A 144 -6.83 5.45 -8.21
N VAL A 145 -7.09 6.58 -8.86
CA VAL A 145 -7.70 6.64 -10.20
C VAL A 145 -6.97 5.72 -11.17
N THR A 146 -5.64 5.64 -11.11
CA THR A 146 -4.83 4.78 -12.00
C THR A 146 -5.06 3.29 -11.77
N ASP A 147 -5.41 2.87 -10.55
CA ASP A 147 -5.76 1.48 -10.26
C ASP A 147 -7.17 1.15 -10.78
N LEU A 148 -8.03 2.14 -11.04
CA LEU A 148 -9.42 1.95 -11.50
C LEU A 148 -9.63 2.39 -12.96
N ASP A 149 -8.55 2.81 -13.62
CA ASP A 149 -8.58 3.31 -14.98
C ASP A 149 -8.78 2.13 -15.96
N LYS A 150 -9.86 2.23 -16.74
CA LYS A 150 -10.24 1.22 -17.73
C LYS A 150 -9.16 0.97 -18.78
N HIS A 151 -8.30 1.94 -19.06
CA HIS A 151 -7.19 1.77 -19.99
C HIS A 151 -6.02 0.98 -19.40
N GLN A 152 -5.86 1.02 -18.08
CA GLN A 152 -4.73 0.37 -17.40
C GLN A 152 -5.00 -1.11 -17.10
N ASN A 153 -6.25 -1.45 -16.73
CA ASN A 153 -6.71 -2.82 -16.49
C ASN A 153 -5.76 -3.63 -15.60
N ARG A 154 -5.27 -3.00 -14.52
CA ARG A 154 -4.32 -3.61 -13.60
C ARG A 154 -4.39 -3.03 -12.19
N LEU A 155 -4.03 -3.85 -11.21
CA LEU A 155 -3.68 -3.43 -9.85
C LEU A 155 -2.18 -3.56 -9.64
N SER A 156 -1.50 -2.46 -9.30
CA SER A 156 -0.05 -2.45 -9.05
C SER A 156 0.30 -2.64 -7.57
N MET A 157 1.27 -3.52 -7.31
CA MET A 157 1.84 -3.84 -6.00
C MET A 157 3.37 -3.64 -6.04
N PRO A 158 3.88 -2.48 -5.60
CA PRO A 158 5.30 -2.14 -5.71
C PRO A 158 6.18 -3.04 -4.84
N VAL A 159 7.16 -3.74 -5.45
CA VAL A 159 7.98 -4.77 -4.77
C VAL A 159 8.68 -4.25 -3.51
N LYS A 160 9.09 -2.97 -3.49
CA LYS A 160 9.72 -2.32 -2.33
C LYS A 160 8.84 -2.35 -1.07
N GLN A 161 7.52 -2.37 -1.22
CA GLN A 161 6.58 -2.47 -0.08
C GLN A 161 6.39 -3.91 0.40
N LEU A 162 6.78 -4.89 -0.42
CA LEU A 162 6.54 -6.32 -0.22
C LEU A 162 7.81 -7.05 0.24
N GLU A 163 8.95 -6.38 0.40
CA GLU A 163 10.26 -7.02 0.66
C GLU A 163 10.28 -7.99 1.85
N LYS A 164 9.40 -7.78 2.83
CA LYS A 164 9.28 -8.62 4.03
C LYS A 164 8.30 -9.78 3.87
N VAL A 165 7.49 -9.81 2.81
CA VAL A 165 6.42 -10.78 2.59
C VAL A 165 6.84 -11.79 1.53
N LYS A 166 7.13 -13.02 1.97
CA LYS A 166 7.43 -14.15 1.06
C LYS A 166 6.15 -14.90 0.70
N PHE A 167 5.40 -14.40 -0.28
CA PHE A 167 4.16 -15.04 -0.74
C PHE A 167 4.33 -15.95 -1.96
N LEU A 168 5.41 -15.75 -2.73
CA LEU A 168 5.77 -16.58 -3.88
C LEU A 168 6.66 -17.74 -3.46
N THR A 169 6.52 -18.88 -4.15
CA THR A 169 7.55 -19.92 -4.14
C THR A 169 8.77 -19.47 -4.96
N ASP A 170 9.91 -20.15 -4.78
CA ASP A 170 11.12 -19.83 -5.53
C ASP A 170 10.93 -20.05 -7.04
N ASP A 171 10.16 -21.08 -7.43
CA ASP A 171 9.81 -21.34 -8.83
C ASP A 171 8.90 -20.24 -9.40
N GLU A 172 7.82 -19.87 -8.71
CA GLU A 172 6.93 -18.79 -9.14
C GLU A 172 7.67 -17.46 -9.28
N LYS A 173 8.55 -17.17 -8.31
CA LYS A 173 9.39 -15.97 -8.37
C LYS A 173 10.33 -16.01 -9.58
N ARG A 174 10.97 -17.15 -9.85
CA ARG A 174 11.81 -17.33 -11.03
C ARG A 174 11.02 -17.11 -12.33
N LEU A 175 9.79 -17.64 -12.44
CA LEU A 175 8.92 -17.38 -13.60
C LEU A 175 8.76 -15.87 -13.84
N LEU A 176 8.42 -15.13 -12.79
CA LEU A 176 8.18 -13.68 -12.88
C LEU A 176 9.46 -12.88 -13.15
N ASP A 177 10.60 -13.32 -12.60
CA ASP A 177 11.91 -12.70 -12.85
C ASP A 177 12.39 -12.90 -14.30
N GLU A 178 11.92 -13.96 -14.97
CA GLU A 178 12.16 -14.26 -16.39
C GLU A 178 11.09 -13.64 -17.34
N ASP A 179 10.40 -12.59 -16.89
CA ASP A 179 9.34 -11.87 -17.62
C ASP A 179 8.11 -12.72 -18.01
N ARG A 180 7.95 -13.90 -17.39
CA ARG A 180 6.76 -14.74 -17.56
C ARG A 180 5.61 -14.25 -16.68
N GLU A 181 4.41 -14.71 -16.99
CA GLU A 181 3.20 -14.48 -16.20
C GLU A 181 2.39 -15.77 -16.09
N PHE A 182 1.65 -15.93 -14.99
CA PHE A 182 0.82 -17.10 -14.74
C PHE A 182 -0.53 -16.71 -14.13
N GLU A 183 -1.49 -17.62 -14.23
CA GLU A 183 -2.85 -17.40 -13.75
C GLU A 183 -2.95 -17.56 -12.23
N VAL A 184 -3.72 -16.68 -11.61
CA VAL A 184 -4.04 -16.70 -10.18
C VAL A 184 -5.53 -16.44 -9.99
N ALA A 185 -6.14 -17.16 -9.05
CA ALA A 185 -7.53 -16.92 -8.68
C ALA A 185 -7.63 -15.70 -7.76
N LEU A 186 -8.74 -14.96 -7.84
CA LEU A 186 -8.98 -13.78 -7.01
C LEU A 186 -10.33 -13.86 -6.30
N LEU A 187 -10.31 -13.87 -4.97
CA LEU A 187 -11.48 -13.73 -4.12
C LEU A 187 -11.80 -12.25 -3.90
N GLY A 188 -13.03 -11.84 -4.25
CA GLY A 188 -13.48 -10.47 -4.14
C GLY A 188 -13.85 -10.03 -2.72
N PRO A 189 -14.07 -8.70 -2.52
CA PRO A 189 -14.45 -8.13 -1.23
C PRO A 189 -15.80 -8.64 -0.70
N THR A 190 -16.65 -9.18 -1.59
CA THR A 190 -17.95 -9.80 -1.26
C THR A 190 -17.86 -11.30 -0.97
N LEU A 191 -16.65 -11.85 -0.81
CA LEU A 191 -16.35 -13.28 -0.62
C LEU A 191 -16.81 -14.16 -1.80
N ARG A 192 -16.92 -13.58 -2.98
CA ARG A 192 -17.19 -14.30 -4.23
C ARG A 192 -15.89 -14.46 -5.01
N MET A 193 -15.62 -15.67 -5.47
CA MET A 193 -14.53 -15.91 -6.41
C MET A 193 -14.85 -15.19 -7.73
N HIS A 194 -13.88 -14.46 -8.26
CA HIS A 194 -14.00 -13.91 -9.60
C HIS A 194 -14.07 -15.06 -10.62
N THR A 195 -14.95 -14.93 -11.61
CA THR A 195 -15.25 -16.01 -12.56
C THR A 195 -14.11 -16.29 -13.52
N GLU A 196 -13.26 -15.30 -13.78
CA GLU A 196 -12.08 -15.44 -14.65
C GLU A 196 -10.80 -15.31 -13.82
N PRO A 197 -9.73 -16.05 -14.13
CA PRO A 197 -8.45 -15.87 -13.44
C PRO A 197 -7.84 -14.49 -13.77
N MET A 198 -7.07 -13.95 -12.83
CA MET A 198 -6.14 -12.85 -13.11
C MET A 198 -4.82 -13.41 -13.64
N ARG A 199 -4.04 -12.60 -14.35
CA ARG A 199 -2.62 -12.91 -14.57
C ARG A 199 -1.76 -12.10 -13.61
N LEU A 200 -0.83 -12.78 -12.94
CA LEU A 200 0.23 -12.14 -12.16
C LEU A 200 1.47 -11.97 -13.05
N LYS A 201 1.95 -10.74 -13.18
CA LYS A 201 3.19 -10.41 -13.89
C LYS A 201 4.10 -9.54 -13.00
N LYS A 202 5.41 -9.62 -13.18
CA LYS A 202 6.36 -8.65 -12.62
C LYS A 202 6.80 -7.69 -13.72
N TRP A 203 6.69 -6.40 -13.45
CA TRP A 203 7.19 -5.32 -14.31
C TRP A 203 8.42 -4.71 -13.67
N ASN A 204 9.52 -4.69 -14.42
CA ASN A 204 10.77 -4.06 -14.02
C ASN A 204 10.84 -2.68 -14.68
N LEU A 205 10.80 -1.64 -13.87
CA LEU A 205 11.09 -0.26 -14.25
C LEU A 205 12.57 0.02 -14.01
N ASN A 206 13.07 1.14 -14.53
CA ASN A 206 14.48 1.53 -14.42
C ASN A 206 15.05 1.49 -12.98
N THR A 207 14.23 1.77 -11.97
CA THR A 207 14.67 1.89 -10.55
C THR A 207 13.80 1.13 -9.55
N THR A 208 12.71 0.51 -10.01
CA THR A 208 11.71 -0.15 -9.18
C THR A 208 11.10 -1.32 -9.92
N SER A 209 10.51 -2.26 -9.19
CA SER A 209 9.70 -3.32 -9.79
C SER A 209 8.32 -3.33 -9.16
N ASN A 210 7.33 -3.79 -9.92
CA ASN A 210 5.95 -3.96 -9.48
C ASN A 210 5.48 -5.37 -9.80
N TYR A 211 4.77 -6.00 -8.87
CA TYR A 211 3.86 -7.08 -9.26
C TYR A 211 2.54 -6.45 -9.70
N VAL A 212 1.96 -6.97 -10.78
CA VAL A 212 0.69 -6.49 -11.31
C VAL A 212 -0.28 -7.66 -11.46
N LEU A 213 -1.50 -7.49 -10.91
CA LEU A 213 -2.65 -8.31 -11.29
C LEU A 213 -3.31 -7.64 -12.49
N ARG A 214 -3.44 -8.36 -13.61
CA ARG A 214 -3.88 -7.78 -14.91
C ARG A 214 -4.84 -8.69 -15.67
N THR A 215 -5.23 -8.22 -16.86
CA THR A 215 -6.12 -8.86 -17.85
C THR A 215 -7.61 -8.74 -17.52
N ASN A 216 -8.03 -9.17 -16.33
CA ASN A 216 -9.45 -9.19 -15.96
C ASN A 216 -9.78 -8.22 -14.80
N TRP A 217 -8.83 -7.34 -14.46
CA TRP A 217 -8.95 -6.43 -13.32
C TRP A 217 -10.13 -5.45 -13.46
N ASN A 218 -10.34 -4.86 -14.64
CA ASN A 218 -11.48 -3.97 -14.87
C ASN A 218 -12.82 -4.68 -14.67
N ARG A 219 -12.94 -5.92 -15.16
CA ARG A 219 -14.16 -6.71 -14.97
C ARG A 219 -14.38 -7.00 -13.50
N PHE A 220 -13.32 -7.38 -12.78
CA PHE A 220 -13.36 -7.54 -11.33
C PHE A 220 -13.79 -6.25 -10.60
N VAL A 221 -13.31 -5.08 -11.05
CA VAL A 221 -13.75 -3.77 -10.53
C VAL A 221 -15.22 -3.49 -10.82
N ASP A 222 -15.67 -3.71 -12.06
CA ASP A 222 -17.05 -3.48 -12.48
C ASP A 222 -18.04 -4.38 -11.70
N ASP A 223 -17.64 -5.63 -11.42
CA ASP A 223 -18.41 -6.62 -10.62
C ASP A 223 -18.47 -6.25 -9.13
N ASN A 224 -17.55 -5.42 -8.62
CA ASN A 224 -17.44 -5.01 -7.21
C ASN A 224 -17.39 -3.48 -7.06
N ARG A 225 -18.13 -2.76 -7.93
CA ARG A 225 -18.07 -1.29 -8.03
C ARG A 225 -18.59 -0.56 -6.80
N GLU A 226 -19.38 -1.23 -5.96
CA GLU A 226 -19.94 -0.64 -4.74
C GLU A 226 -18.87 -0.57 -3.64
N GLU A 227 -17.92 -1.51 -3.64
CA GLU A 227 -16.80 -1.59 -2.72
C GLU A 227 -15.53 -0.89 -3.25
N LEU A 228 -15.25 -1.04 -4.55
CA LEU A 228 -14.02 -0.60 -5.20
C LEU A 228 -14.17 0.79 -5.82
N ALA A 229 -14.08 1.81 -4.97
CA ALA A 229 -14.05 3.22 -5.35
C ALA A 229 -12.66 3.84 -5.17
N VAL A 230 -12.46 4.98 -5.82
CA VAL A 230 -11.27 5.83 -5.58
C VAL A 230 -11.23 6.20 -4.09
N ASN A 231 -10.03 6.21 -3.53
CA ASN A 231 -9.76 6.44 -2.11
C ASN A 231 -10.23 5.31 -1.17
N THR A 232 -10.71 4.17 -1.68
CA THR A 232 -10.91 2.99 -0.83
C THR A 232 -9.55 2.43 -0.40
N ARG A 233 -9.37 2.23 0.91
CA ARG A 233 -8.24 1.50 1.48
C ARG A 233 -8.52 0.01 1.35
N VAL A 234 -7.67 -0.69 0.61
CA VAL A 234 -7.76 -2.12 0.39
C VAL A 234 -6.56 -2.86 0.97
N GLN A 235 -6.80 -4.13 1.28
CA GLN A 235 -5.77 -5.11 1.55
C GLN A 235 -5.80 -6.20 0.50
N VAL A 236 -4.62 -6.56 0.00
CA VAL A 236 -4.43 -7.73 -0.85
C VAL A 236 -3.75 -8.81 -0.03
N TRP A 237 -4.40 -9.95 0.04
CA TRP A 237 -3.93 -11.14 0.74
C TRP A 237 -3.55 -12.21 -0.28
N SER A 238 -2.51 -12.97 -0.02
CA SER A 238 -2.19 -14.20 -0.74
C SER A 238 -2.53 -15.41 0.13
N PHE A 239 -2.95 -16.49 -0.49
CA PHE A 239 -3.13 -17.79 0.17
C PHE A 239 -2.90 -18.93 -0.83
N ARG A 240 -2.86 -20.16 -0.32
CA ARG A 240 -2.69 -21.38 -1.09
C ARG A 240 -3.96 -22.21 -1.03
N LYS A 241 -4.43 -22.68 -2.19
CA LYS A 241 -5.48 -23.69 -2.30
C LYS A 241 -4.99 -24.75 -3.26
N ASP A 242 -4.92 -26.00 -2.79
CA ASP A 242 -4.35 -27.12 -3.55
C ASP A 242 -2.95 -26.76 -4.11
N GLU A 243 -2.11 -26.18 -3.26
CA GLU A 243 -0.75 -25.67 -3.56
C GLU A 243 -0.67 -24.48 -4.54
N LYS A 244 -1.78 -24.10 -5.17
CA LYS A 244 -1.84 -22.97 -6.12
C LYS A 244 -1.96 -21.64 -5.41
N LEU A 245 -1.20 -20.64 -5.88
CA LEU A 245 -1.30 -19.27 -5.41
C LEU A 245 -2.65 -18.65 -5.77
N CYS A 246 -3.33 -18.13 -4.77
CA CYS A 246 -4.56 -17.37 -4.89
C CYS A 246 -4.40 -16.01 -4.20
N PHE A 247 -5.19 -15.04 -4.63
CA PHE A 247 -5.30 -13.75 -3.97
C PHE A 247 -6.70 -13.51 -3.44
N ALA A 248 -6.80 -12.67 -2.42
CA ALA A 248 -8.05 -12.17 -1.89
C ALA A 248 -7.95 -10.67 -1.63
N LEU A 249 -9.06 -9.95 -1.82
CA LEU A 249 -9.10 -8.51 -1.66
C LEU A 249 -10.15 -8.12 -0.62
N ALA A 250 -9.76 -7.32 0.38
CA ALA A 250 -10.66 -6.75 1.38
C ALA A 250 -10.65 -5.23 1.32
N CYS A 251 -11.82 -4.61 1.42
CA CYS A 251 -11.97 -3.17 1.58
C CYS A 251 -12.05 -2.85 3.07
N VAL A 252 -11.04 -2.15 3.62
CA VAL A 252 -10.87 -1.96 5.08
C VAL A 252 -11.18 -0.54 5.55
N GLY A 253 -11.73 0.30 4.67
CA GLY A 253 -12.18 1.66 4.96
C GLY A 253 -12.04 2.57 3.74
N ARG A 254 -12.54 3.81 3.85
CA ARG A 254 -12.16 4.89 2.94
C ARG A 254 -11.01 5.68 3.56
N ALA A 255 -10.10 6.18 2.74
CA ALA A 255 -9.08 7.10 3.20
C ALA A 255 -9.76 8.45 3.48
N ASP A 256 -9.66 8.91 4.73
CA ASP A 256 -10.07 10.24 5.19
C ASP A 256 -9.20 11.33 4.57
#